data_AF-A0A1Y2CNA6-F1
#
_entry.id   AF-A0A1Y2CNA6-F1
#
_cell.length_a   1.000
_cell.length_b   1.000
_cell.length_c   1.000
_cell.angle_alpha   90.00
_cell.angle_beta   90.00
_cell.angle_gamma   90.00
#
_symmetry.space_group_name_H-M   'P 1'
#
loop_
_entity.id
_entity.type
_entity.pdbx_description
1 polymer ?
#
loop_
_entity_poly.entity_id
_entity_poly.type
_entity_poly.pdbx_seq_one_letter_code
_entity_poly.pdbx_strand_id
1 'polypeptide(L)'
;MRNRVPLKKVKFNAKHEYEYVANFKVLQSVFDKHRIENNIPLERLIKCKPQDNLEFMQWMKKYWDQYYPGGTYDALARRAASPTASNPSLASTSTASPTKGSASSIQTGMKKTLSTNSVSAPQPPQKRSTTTQQHQQPLQRTSTMPSAARANKETEQEYQRNLAHLQEQAMELKLTVEQVEKEREFYFGKLREIEVFVQEQLDTVGAMGVGEVLETIQSIMYKTEEGFEIPEDGEGVVDEEETF
;
A
#
# COMPACT_ATOMS: atom_id res chain seq x y z
N MET A 1 1.00 20.31 20.95
CA MET A 1 0.76 20.88 19.60
C MET A 1 0.02 19.90 18.67
N ARG A 2 -1.17 19.38 19.02
CA ARG A 2 -1.74 18.18 18.35
C ARG A 2 -2.84 18.40 17.28
N ASN A 3 -3.21 19.64 16.93
CA ASN A 3 -4.34 19.89 16.01
C ASN A 3 -4.05 20.95 14.94
N ARG A 4 -3.02 20.74 14.09
CA ARG A 4 -2.76 21.65 12.95
C ARG A 4 -3.72 21.42 11.77
N VAL A 5 -4.17 20.18 11.55
CA VAL A 5 -5.11 19.82 10.47
C VAL A 5 -6.44 19.35 11.07
N PRO A 6 -7.59 19.94 10.69
CA PRO A 6 -8.91 19.54 11.19
C PRO A 6 -9.42 18.29 10.45
N LEU A 7 -8.86 17.12 10.78
CA LEU A 7 -9.17 15.84 10.12
C LEU A 7 -10.65 15.44 10.20
N LYS A 8 -11.40 15.92 11.19
CA LYS A 8 -12.87 15.71 11.30
C LYS A 8 -13.65 16.29 10.12
N LYS A 9 -13.09 17.29 9.42
CA LYS A 9 -13.70 17.90 8.22
C LYS A 9 -13.31 17.18 6.93
N VAL A 10 -12.39 16.23 7.00
CA VAL A 10 -11.87 15.50 5.84
C VAL A 10 -12.78 14.30 5.58
N LYS A 11 -13.16 14.13 4.31
CA LYS A 11 -13.88 12.96 3.81
C LYS A 11 -12.88 11.93 3.32
N PHE A 12 -12.62 10.90 4.13
CA PHE A 12 -11.62 9.88 3.80
C PHE A 12 -12.09 8.89 2.73
N ASN A 13 -13.39 8.64 2.63
CA ASN A 13 -13.98 7.74 1.63
C ASN A 13 -14.61 8.51 0.46
N ALA A 14 -13.98 9.62 0.06
CA ALA A 14 -14.45 10.48 -1.04
C ALA A 14 -14.34 9.72 -2.37
N LYS A 15 -15.42 9.74 -3.16
CA LYS A 15 -15.50 9.06 -4.47
C LYS A 15 -15.83 10.01 -5.61
N HIS A 16 -16.33 11.21 -5.29
CA HIS A 16 -16.78 12.17 -6.28
C HIS A 16 -15.97 13.47 -6.24
N GLU A 17 -15.82 14.13 -7.40
CA GLU A 17 -15.01 15.35 -7.54
C GLU A 17 -15.38 16.46 -6.55
N TYR A 18 -16.69 16.66 -6.29
CA TYR A 18 -17.16 17.68 -5.33
C TYR A 18 -16.70 17.39 -3.89
N GLU A 19 -16.42 16.14 -3.55
CA GLU A 19 -15.87 15.75 -2.25
C GLU A 19 -14.38 16.05 -2.16
N TYR A 20 -13.65 15.90 -3.26
CA TYR A 20 -12.24 16.30 -3.35
C TYR A 20 -12.10 17.81 -3.18
N VAL A 21 -13.00 18.61 -3.78
CA VAL A 21 -13.04 20.08 -3.58
C VAL A 21 -13.10 20.42 -2.09
N ALA A 22 -14.01 19.80 -1.33
CA ALA A 22 -14.15 20.04 0.11
C ALA A 22 -12.86 19.68 0.88
N ASN A 23 -12.23 18.56 0.54
CA ASN A 23 -10.96 18.15 1.16
C ASN A 23 -9.82 19.12 0.83
N PHE A 24 -9.67 19.55 -0.43
CA PHE A 24 -8.64 20.50 -0.84
C PHE A 24 -8.85 21.90 -0.22
N LYS A 25 -10.10 22.30 0.03
CA LYS A 25 -10.40 23.55 0.78
C LYS A 25 -9.94 23.49 2.23
N VAL A 26 -10.04 22.31 2.87
CA VAL A 26 -9.45 22.11 4.21
C VAL A 26 -7.92 22.27 4.14
N LEU A 27 -7.28 21.72 3.11
CA LEU A 27 -5.83 21.82 2.92
C LEU A 27 -5.39 23.27 2.67
N GLN A 28 -6.08 24.01 1.80
CA GLN A 28 -5.84 25.45 1.56
C GLN A 28 -5.88 26.24 2.87
N SER A 29 -6.93 26.05 3.69
CA SER A 29 -7.04 26.74 4.97
C SER A 29 -5.89 26.45 5.94
N VAL A 30 -5.30 25.25 5.88
CA VAL A 30 -4.13 24.89 6.70
C VAL A 30 -2.88 25.56 6.15
N PHE A 31 -2.70 25.61 4.83
CA PHE A 31 -1.55 26.25 4.19
C PHE A 31 -1.54 27.75 4.47
N ASP A 32 -2.69 28.42 4.35
CA ASP A 32 -2.84 29.84 4.67
C ASP A 32 -2.47 30.13 6.13
N LYS A 33 -2.96 29.29 7.07
CA LYS A 33 -2.65 29.43 8.50
C LYS A 33 -1.17 29.25 8.83
N HIS A 34 -0.50 28.39 8.09
CA HIS A 34 0.92 28.11 8.28
C HIS A 34 1.84 28.92 7.37
N ARG A 35 1.28 29.87 6.60
CA ARG A 35 2.00 30.71 5.64
C ARG A 35 2.87 29.88 4.69
N ILE A 36 2.33 28.75 4.24
CA ILE A 36 2.98 27.92 3.24
C ILE A 36 2.71 28.57 1.89
N GLU A 37 3.70 29.27 1.34
CA GLU A 37 3.64 29.98 0.06
C GLU A 37 3.69 29.01 -1.13
N ASN A 38 2.76 28.05 -1.17
CA ASN A 38 2.56 27.20 -2.33
C ASN A 38 1.09 27.18 -2.73
N ASN A 39 0.85 27.64 -3.96
CA ASN A 39 -0.50 27.78 -4.48
C ASN A 39 -0.99 26.41 -4.97
N ILE A 40 -1.85 25.75 -4.18
CA ILE A 40 -2.39 24.42 -4.53
C ILE A 40 -3.24 24.53 -5.82
N PRO A 41 -2.86 23.87 -6.93
CA PRO A 41 -3.58 23.95 -8.20
C PRO A 41 -4.85 23.07 -8.17
N LEU A 42 -5.84 23.54 -7.42
CA LEU A 42 -7.07 22.81 -7.06
C LEU A 42 -7.81 22.24 -8.29
N GLU A 43 -8.04 23.05 -9.32
CA GLU A 43 -8.78 22.62 -10.52
C GLU A 43 -8.09 21.48 -11.27
N ARG A 44 -6.75 21.46 -11.26
CA ARG A 44 -5.96 20.42 -11.92
C ARG A 44 -5.94 19.14 -11.09
N LEU A 45 -5.81 19.28 -9.77
CA LEU A 45 -5.73 18.15 -8.84
C LEU A 45 -7.06 17.39 -8.72
N ILE A 46 -8.21 18.08 -8.68
CA ILE A 46 -9.52 17.44 -8.55
C ILE A 46 -9.84 16.49 -9.72
N LYS A 47 -9.27 16.76 -10.90
CA LYS A 47 -9.43 15.90 -12.09
C LYS A 47 -8.59 14.62 -12.04
N CYS A 48 -7.83 14.41 -10.97
CA CYS A 48 -6.99 13.23 -10.79
C CYS A 48 -6.04 12.96 -11.98
N LYS A 49 -5.60 14.02 -12.67
CA LYS A 49 -4.62 13.87 -13.75
C LYS A 49 -3.28 13.43 -13.16
N PRO A 50 -2.63 12.37 -13.69
CA PRO A 50 -1.45 11.79 -13.08
C PRO A 50 -0.28 12.78 -12.99
N GLN A 51 -0.08 13.60 -14.02
CA GLN A 51 1.00 14.59 -14.06
C GLN A 51 0.83 15.68 -13.00
N ASP A 52 -0.33 16.32 -12.93
CA ASP A 52 -0.61 17.39 -11.97
C ASP A 52 -0.52 16.89 -10.51
N ASN A 53 -1.01 15.66 -10.26
CA ASN A 53 -0.94 15.05 -8.94
C ASN A 53 0.49 14.65 -8.55
N LEU A 54 1.28 14.15 -9.51
CA LEU A 54 2.68 13.80 -9.28
C LEU A 54 3.52 15.03 -8.96
N GLU A 55 3.37 16.12 -9.72
CA GLU A 55 4.08 17.39 -9.46
C GLU A 55 3.78 17.91 -8.04
N PHE A 56 2.51 17.86 -7.62
CA PHE A 56 2.12 18.27 -6.27
C PHE A 56 2.70 17.36 -5.18
N MET A 57 2.73 16.04 -5.40
CA MET A 57 3.30 15.08 -4.47
C MET A 57 4.82 15.23 -4.32
N GLN A 58 5.53 15.48 -5.42
CA GLN A 58 6.97 15.77 -5.41
C GLN A 58 7.28 17.01 -4.57
N TRP A 59 6.53 18.09 -4.77
CA TRP A 59 6.66 19.28 -3.94
C TRP A 59 6.34 18.99 -2.47
N MET A 60 5.29 18.22 -2.18
CA MET A 60 4.92 17.85 -0.81
C MET A 60 6.02 17.04 -0.12
N LYS A 61 6.66 16.09 -0.82
CA LYS A 61 7.81 15.33 -0.30
C LYS A 61 8.98 16.25 0.03
N LYS A 62 9.34 17.15 -0.88
CA LYS A 62 10.40 18.14 -0.64
C LYS A 62 10.09 19.02 0.56
N TYR A 63 8.85 19.47 0.70
CA TYR A 63 8.40 20.25 1.86
C TYR A 63 8.48 19.42 3.15
N TRP A 64 8.04 18.16 3.12
CA TRP A 64 8.12 17.26 4.26
C TRP A 64 9.57 17.07 4.73
N ASP A 65 10.48 16.74 3.82
CA ASP A 65 11.89 16.50 4.16
C ASP A 65 12.55 17.73 4.78
N GLN A 66 12.21 18.92 4.30
CA GLN A 66 12.79 20.17 4.79
C GLN A 66 12.30 20.57 6.18
N TYR A 67 11.05 20.25 6.53
CA TYR A 67 10.37 20.78 7.72
C TYR A 67 9.95 19.71 8.74
N TYR A 68 10.20 18.43 8.48
CA TYR A 68 9.86 17.37 9.41
C TYR A 68 10.78 17.40 10.65
N PRO A 69 10.27 17.70 11.85
CA PRO A 69 11.09 17.82 13.06
C PRO A 69 11.46 16.47 13.69
N GLY A 70 11.10 15.36 13.05
CA GLY A 70 11.15 14.02 13.65
C GLY A 70 9.89 13.65 14.46
N GLY A 71 9.85 12.42 14.95
CA GLY A 71 8.78 11.87 15.80
C GLY A 71 7.99 10.73 15.16
N THR A 72 7.03 10.18 15.91
CA THR A 72 6.10 9.15 15.42
C THR A 72 4.71 9.76 15.19
N TYR A 73 4.05 9.35 14.11
CA TYR A 73 2.70 9.80 13.78
C TYR A 73 1.80 8.61 13.47
N ASP A 74 0.86 8.31 14.38
CA ASP A 74 -0.15 7.28 14.14
C ASP A 74 -1.30 7.85 13.29
N ALA A 75 -1.29 7.53 12.00
CA ALA A 75 -2.31 7.95 11.06
C ALA A 75 -3.64 7.19 11.24
N LEU A 76 -3.61 5.93 11.69
CA LEU A 76 -4.80 5.09 11.80
C LEU A 76 -5.67 5.54 12.97
N ALA A 77 -5.07 5.72 14.15
CA ALA A 77 -5.79 6.22 15.32
C ALA A 77 -6.42 7.61 15.06
N ARG A 78 -5.70 8.49 14.33
CA ARG A 78 -6.23 9.82 14.00
C ARG A 78 -7.37 9.82 12.98
N ARG A 79 -7.40 8.84 12.08
CA ARG A 79 -8.52 8.66 11.14
C ARG A 79 -9.72 8.00 11.80
N ALA A 80 -9.51 7.02 12.67
CA ALA A 80 -10.57 6.36 13.43
C ALA A 80 -11.32 7.33 14.36
N ALA A 81 -10.64 8.36 14.86
CA ALA A 81 -11.27 9.45 15.60
C ALA A 81 -12.12 10.42 14.74
N SER A 82 -12.20 10.21 13.41
CA SER A 82 -13.03 10.99 12.49
C SER A 82 -14.34 10.25 12.16
N PRO A 83 -15.51 10.89 12.33
CA PRO A 83 -16.82 10.26 12.10
C PRO A 83 -17.09 9.87 10.63
N THR A 84 -16.23 10.31 9.69
CA THR A 84 -16.33 10.02 8.26
C THR A 84 -15.52 8.79 7.82
N ALA A 85 -14.77 8.16 8.72
CA ALA A 85 -14.01 6.95 8.44
C ALA A 85 -14.89 5.71 8.63
N SER A 86 -15.80 5.46 7.68
CA SER A 86 -16.42 4.13 7.57
C SER A 86 -15.38 3.17 7.02
N ASN A 87 -14.79 2.33 7.88
CA ASN A 87 -13.88 1.25 7.51
C ASN A 87 -14.49 0.38 6.38
N PRO A 88 -13.80 0.14 5.25
CA PRO A 88 -13.93 -1.13 4.57
C PRO A 88 -13.11 -2.13 5.39
N SER A 89 -13.78 -2.91 6.22
CA SER A 89 -13.19 -4.04 6.94
C SER A 89 -12.50 -4.97 5.94
N LEU A 90 -11.17 -5.10 5.99
CA LEU A 90 -10.53 -6.35 5.61
C LEU A 90 -10.94 -7.36 6.70
N ALA A 91 -12.03 -8.07 6.45
CA ALA A 91 -12.42 -9.21 7.26
C ALA A 91 -11.50 -10.38 6.90
N SER A 92 -10.57 -10.68 7.79
CA SER A 92 -9.85 -11.95 7.85
C SER A 92 -10.87 -13.07 8.09
N THR A 93 -10.89 -14.03 7.17
CA THR A 93 -11.71 -15.25 7.24
C THR A 93 -11.26 -16.07 8.45
N SER A 94 -11.99 -15.98 9.55
CA SER A 94 -11.97 -16.98 10.61
C SER A 94 -13.32 -17.68 10.61
N THR A 95 -13.30 -18.93 10.16
CA THR A 95 -14.42 -19.86 10.19
C THR A 95 -14.72 -20.23 11.64
N ALA A 96 -15.79 -19.65 12.19
CA ALA A 96 -16.45 -20.15 13.39
C ALA A 96 -17.97 -20.15 13.18
N SER A 97 -18.56 -21.28 13.51
CA SER A 97 -19.92 -21.79 13.25
C SER A 97 -21.07 -20.88 13.72
N PRO A 98 -22.25 -20.86 13.05
CA PRO A 98 -23.47 -20.31 13.64
C PRO A 98 -24.43 -21.41 14.11
N THR A 99 -24.82 -21.30 15.38
CA THR A 99 -26.02 -21.93 15.96
C THR A 99 -27.28 -21.20 15.46
N LYS A 100 -28.33 -21.98 15.16
CA LYS A 100 -29.63 -21.51 14.69
C LYS A 100 -30.42 -20.86 15.84
N GLY A 101 -31.10 -19.75 15.55
CA GLY A 101 -32.13 -19.16 16.40
C GLY A 101 -32.93 -18.11 15.63
N SER A 102 -34.18 -18.43 15.35
CA SER A 102 -35.15 -17.69 14.51
C SER A 102 -35.89 -16.61 15.30
N ALA A 103 -36.21 -15.48 14.65
CA ALA A 103 -37.50 -14.78 14.83
C ALA A 103 -37.75 -13.74 13.72
N SER A 104 -38.95 -13.85 13.12
CA SER A 104 -39.55 -12.99 12.10
C SER A 104 -39.77 -11.54 12.51
N SER A 105 -39.85 -10.63 11.52
CA SER A 105 -41.07 -9.82 11.34
C SER A 105 -41.22 -9.26 9.93
N ILE A 106 -42.47 -9.31 9.50
CA ILE A 106 -43.12 -8.96 8.24
C ILE A 106 -43.24 -7.43 8.09
N GLN A 107 -43.19 -6.91 6.85
CA GLN A 107 -44.19 -5.99 6.22
C GLN A 107 -43.66 -5.50 4.84
N THR A 108 -44.16 -6.00 3.71
CA THR A 108 -45.30 -5.53 2.86
C THR A 108 -45.30 -4.05 2.48
N GLY A 109 -45.24 -3.78 1.17
CA GLY A 109 -45.58 -2.46 0.60
C GLY A 109 -45.20 -2.28 -0.87
N MET A 110 -45.97 -2.88 -1.80
CA MET A 110 -46.11 -2.40 -3.19
C MET A 110 -46.29 -0.89 -3.25
N LYS A 111 -45.82 -0.19 -4.33
CA LYS A 111 -46.63 0.37 -5.46
C LYS A 111 -45.73 0.74 -6.66
N LYS A 112 -46.12 0.27 -7.85
CA LYS A 112 -45.75 0.78 -9.18
C LYS A 112 -46.46 2.11 -9.44
N THR A 113 -45.92 2.97 -10.32
CA THR A 113 -46.64 3.55 -11.47
C THR A 113 -45.66 4.15 -12.49
N LEU A 114 -45.80 3.73 -13.74
CA LEU A 114 -45.38 4.45 -14.95
C LEU A 114 -46.36 5.60 -15.22
N SER A 115 -45.94 6.60 -16.02
CA SER A 115 -46.69 7.26 -17.12
C SER A 115 -46.14 8.69 -17.37
N THR A 116 -45.50 8.98 -18.50
CA THR A 116 -46.00 9.41 -19.84
C THR A 116 -46.14 10.93 -20.02
N ASN A 117 -45.81 11.37 -21.24
CA ASN A 117 -46.10 12.66 -21.91
C ASN A 117 -45.10 13.81 -21.65
N SER A 118 -44.73 14.68 -22.59
CA SER A 118 -44.91 14.77 -24.05
C SER A 118 -44.22 16.07 -24.53
N VAL A 119 -43.67 16.07 -25.76
CA VAL A 119 -43.52 17.16 -26.75
C VAL A 119 -43.01 18.56 -26.33
N SER A 120 -41.90 19.01 -26.92
CA SER A 120 -41.85 20.15 -27.89
C SER A 120 -40.43 20.62 -28.18
N ALA A 121 -40.08 20.63 -29.47
CA ALA A 121 -39.05 21.47 -30.08
C ALA A 121 -39.73 22.76 -30.60
N PRO A 122 -39.02 23.89 -30.74
CA PRO A 122 -38.46 24.23 -32.06
C PRO A 122 -37.07 24.91 -32.04
N GLN A 123 -36.51 25.02 -33.24
CA GLN A 123 -35.13 25.38 -33.62
C GLN A 123 -35.01 26.90 -33.97
N PRO A 124 -33.94 27.39 -34.66
CA PRO A 124 -32.92 28.35 -34.20
C PRO A 124 -33.05 29.78 -34.82
N PRO A 125 -32.04 30.67 -34.62
CA PRO A 125 -31.61 31.50 -35.75
C PRO A 125 -30.09 31.56 -35.98
N GLN A 126 -29.76 31.87 -37.24
CA GLN A 126 -28.45 31.88 -37.88
C GLN A 126 -27.93 33.31 -38.17
N LYS A 127 -26.58 33.42 -38.25
CA LYS A 127 -25.73 34.27 -39.13
C LYS A 127 -25.65 35.79 -38.89
N ARG A 128 -24.42 36.32 -38.79
CA ARG A 128 -23.73 37.04 -39.90
C ARG A 128 -22.25 37.35 -39.59
N SER A 129 -21.46 37.32 -40.65
CA SER A 129 -20.01 37.46 -40.80
C SER A 129 -19.59 38.89 -41.23
N THR A 130 -18.36 39.29 -40.90
CA THR A 130 -17.55 40.24 -41.70
C THR A 130 -16.04 39.93 -41.59
N THR A 131 -15.38 40.13 -42.73
CA THR A 131 -13.98 39.86 -43.10
C THR A 131 -13.04 41.00 -42.69
N THR A 132 -11.80 40.72 -42.29
CA THR A 132 -10.63 41.57 -42.63
C THR A 132 -9.34 40.74 -42.70
N GLN A 133 -8.59 40.94 -43.78
CA GLN A 133 -7.33 40.29 -44.13
C GLN A 133 -6.10 41.02 -43.54
N GLN A 134 -5.04 40.22 -43.33
CA GLN A 134 -3.60 40.52 -43.44
C GLN A 134 -2.92 41.51 -42.48
N HIS A 135 -2.05 40.96 -41.62
CA HIS A 135 -0.62 41.30 -41.67
C HIS A 135 0.25 40.15 -41.15
N GLN A 136 1.21 39.74 -41.97
CA GLN A 136 2.28 38.80 -41.62
C GLN A 136 3.46 39.57 -41.02
N GLN A 137 4.00 39.10 -39.90
CA GLN A 137 5.41 39.27 -39.54
C GLN A 137 5.87 38.00 -38.79
N PRO A 138 6.91 37.30 -39.27
CA PRO A 138 7.53 36.23 -38.49
C PRO A 138 8.64 36.83 -37.60
N LEU A 139 8.37 36.94 -36.30
CA LEU A 139 9.42 37.19 -35.30
C LEU A 139 10.13 35.87 -35.01
N GLN A 140 11.35 35.75 -35.52
CA GLN A 140 12.30 34.70 -35.15
C GLN A 140 12.69 34.90 -33.67
N ARG A 141 12.18 34.04 -32.78
CA ARG A 141 12.76 33.83 -31.44
C ARG A 141 13.48 32.49 -31.45
N THR A 142 14.79 32.54 -31.60
CA THR A 142 15.69 31.44 -31.26
C THR A 142 15.83 31.39 -29.74
N SER A 143 14.99 30.59 -29.09
CA SER A 143 15.28 30.09 -27.75
C SER A 143 15.27 28.58 -27.83
N THR A 144 16.46 27.99 -27.94
CA THR A 144 16.71 26.58 -27.67
C THR A 144 16.44 26.32 -26.19
N MET A 145 15.18 26.13 -25.85
CA MET A 145 14.78 25.57 -24.57
C MET A 145 15.14 24.08 -24.59
N PRO A 146 15.75 23.53 -23.52
CA PRO A 146 15.94 22.09 -23.44
C PRO A 146 14.56 21.43 -23.49
N SER A 147 14.39 20.53 -24.46
CA SER A 147 13.12 19.89 -24.75
C SER A 147 12.55 19.17 -23.52
N ALA A 148 11.33 19.52 -23.11
CA ALA A 148 10.57 18.85 -22.05
C ALA A 148 10.44 17.33 -22.27
N ALA A 149 10.65 16.84 -23.49
CA ALA A 149 10.73 15.42 -23.81
C ALA A 149 11.94 14.70 -23.19
N ARG A 150 13.03 15.40 -22.88
CA ARG A 150 14.23 14.82 -22.27
C ARG A 150 14.07 14.63 -20.75
N ALA A 151 13.42 15.59 -20.08
CA ALA A 151 13.07 15.50 -18.65
C ALA A 151 12.03 14.40 -18.35
N ASN A 152 11.05 14.21 -19.25
CA ASN A 152 10.10 13.08 -19.14
C ASN A 152 10.78 11.72 -19.33
N LYS A 153 11.79 11.61 -20.22
CA LYS A 153 12.53 10.35 -20.43
C LYS A 153 13.41 9.97 -19.25
N GLU A 154 14.01 10.93 -18.58
CA GLU A 154 14.88 10.70 -17.41
C GLU A 154 14.04 10.24 -16.20
N THR A 155 12.88 10.85 -16.00
CA THR A 155 11.91 10.45 -14.95
C THR A 155 11.37 9.03 -15.20
N GLU A 156 11.04 8.70 -16.46
CA GLU A 156 10.57 7.37 -16.85
C GLU A 156 11.66 6.29 -16.66
N GLN A 157 12.92 6.63 -16.98
CA GLN A 157 14.06 5.74 -16.73
C GLN A 157 14.32 5.50 -15.25
N GLU A 158 14.20 6.54 -14.42
CA GLU A 158 14.32 6.42 -12.97
C GLU A 158 13.20 5.56 -12.38
N TYR A 159 11.97 5.71 -12.88
CA TYR A 159 10.84 4.86 -12.51
C TYR A 159 11.08 3.39 -12.89
N GLN A 160 11.62 3.14 -14.08
CA GLN A 160 11.97 1.80 -14.55
C GLN A 160 13.12 1.18 -13.74
N ARG A 161 14.13 1.96 -13.33
CA ARG A 161 15.19 1.50 -12.43
C ARG A 161 14.67 1.15 -11.05
N ASN A 162 13.81 1.99 -10.48
CA ASN A 162 13.21 1.74 -9.18
C ASN A 162 12.31 0.49 -9.21
N LEU A 163 11.56 0.29 -10.29
CA LEU A 163 10.79 -0.93 -10.51
C LEU A 163 11.69 -2.18 -10.60
N ALA A 164 12.77 -2.11 -11.38
CA ALA A 164 13.71 -3.22 -11.51
C ALA A 164 14.38 -3.58 -10.17
N HIS A 165 14.86 -2.57 -9.44
CA HIS A 165 15.46 -2.76 -8.12
C HIS A 165 14.46 -3.35 -7.11
N LEU A 166 13.21 -2.87 -7.12
CA LEU A 166 12.18 -3.43 -6.24
C LEU A 166 11.81 -4.87 -6.60
N GLN A 167 11.81 -5.20 -7.90
CA GLN A 167 11.62 -6.58 -8.37
C GLN A 167 12.78 -7.49 -7.95
N GLU A 168 14.02 -7.01 -8.01
CA GLU A 168 15.21 -7.73 -7.54
C GLU A 168 15.13 -8.02 -6.04
N GLN A 169 14.84 -7.01 -5.21
CA GLN A 169 14.65 -7.19 -3.77
C GLN A 169 13.52 -8.17 -3.46
N ALA A 170 12.43 -8.15 -4.23
CA ALA A 170 11.33 -9.09 -4.06
C ALA A 170 11.75 -10.53 -4.42
N MET A 171 12.59 -10.72 -5.44
CA MET A 171 13.14 -12.05 -5.79
C MET A 171 14.10 -12.55 -4.72
N GLU A 172 14.99 -11.69 -4.23
CA GLU A 172 15.95 -12.02 -3.17
C GLU A 172 15.22 -12.45 -1.89
N LEU A 173 14.29 -11.62 -1.39
CA LEU A 173 13.49 -11.95 -0.21
C LEU A 173 12.72 -13.26 -0.38
N LYS A 174 12.17 -13.50 -1.58
CA LYS A 174 11.47 -14.75 -1.86
C LYS A 174 12.40 -15.96 -1.76
N LEU A 175 13.62 -15.86 -2.30
CA LEU A 175 14.62 -16.91 -2.20
C LEU A 175 15.03 -17.15 -0.74
N THR A 176 15.25 -16.09 0.05
CA THR A 176 15.55 -16.19 1.47
C THR A 176 14.43 -16.88 2.25
N VAL A 177 13.17 -16.52 1.97
CA VAL A 177 12.01 -17.17 2.61
C VAL A 177 11.96 -18.65 2.23
N GLU A 178 12.12 -19.00 0.95
CA GLU A 178 12.15 -20.41 0.52
C GLU A 178 13.27 -21.21 1.20
N GLN A 179 14.45 -20.60 1.42
CA GLN A 179 15.53 -21.24 2.16
C GLN A 179 15.18 -21.44 3.64
N VAL A 180 14.71 -20.39 4.32
CA VAL A 180 14.33 -20.46 5.74
C VAL A 180 13.16 -21.42 5.96
N GLU A 181 12.21 -21.51 5.02
CA GLU A 181 11.11 -22.47 5.09
C GLU A 181 11.59 -23.91 4.95
N LYS A 182 12.59 -24.18 4.11
CA LYS A 182 13.26 -25.49 4.06
C LYS A 182 13.94 -25.79 5.39
N GLU A 183 14.62 -24.82 5.99
CA GLU A 183 15.25 -24.98 7.32
C GLU A 183 14.24 -25.29 8.40
N ARG A 184 13.14 -24.53 8.42
CA ARG A 184 12.03 -24.77 9.33
C ARG A 184 11.44 -26.17 9.15
N GLU A 185 11.20 -26.62 7.93
CA GLU A 185 10.63 -27.95 7.66
C GLU A 185 11.59 -29.07 8.03
N PHE A 186 12.89 -28.88 7.76
CA PHE A 186 13.94 -29.85 8.12
C PHE A 186 14.03 -30.05 9.65
N TYR A 187 14.13 -28.98 10.43
CA TYR A 187 14.16 -29.07 11.89
C TYR A 187 12.84 -29.58 12.47
N PHE A 188 11.71 -29.16 11.91
CA PHE A 188 10.39 -29.66 12.31
C PHE A 188 10.26 -31.17 12.03
N GLY A 189 10.71 -31.63 10.87
CA GLY A 189 10.71 -33.04 10.49
C GLY A 189 11.48 -33.91 11.48
N LYS A 190 12.69 -33.49 11.89
CA LYS A 190 13.48 -34.18 12.93
C LYS A 190 12.73 -34.29 14.25
N LEU A 191 12.13 -33.20 14.72
CA LEU A 191 11.37 -33.20 15.97
C LEU A 191 10.13 -34.09 15.87
N ARG A 192 9.47 -34.12 14.70
CA ARG A 192 8.32 -34.97 14.44
C ARG A 192 8.70 -36.45 14.41
N GLU A 193 9.84 -36.79 13.80
CA GLU A 193 10.37 -38.15 13.76
C GLU A 193 10.70 -38.65 15.18
N ILE A 194 11.34 -37.80 16.01
CA ILE A 194 11.59 -38.10 17.42
C ILE A 194 10.29 -38.28 18.20
N GLU A 195 9.30 -37.40 18.00
CA GLU A 195 8.01 -37.48 18.69
C GLU A 195 7.30 -38.81 18.40
N VAL A 196 7.23 -39.21 17.13
CA VAL A 196 6.61 -40.47 16.71
C VAL A 196 7.37 -41.66 17.29
N PHE A 197 8.71 -41.63 17.24
CA PHE A 197 9.55 -42.68 17.82
C PHE A 197 9.31 -42.85 19.33
N VAL A 198 9.28 -41.74 20.08
CA VAL A 198 9.03 -41.78 21.53
C VAL A 198 7.62 -42.31 21.84
N GLN A 199 6.60 -41.93 21.05
CA GLN A 199 5.25 -42.47 21.21
C GLN A 199 5.22 -43.99 20.99
N GLU A 200 5.88 -44.50 19.96
CA GLU A 200 5.96 -45.94 19.68
C GLU A 200 6.67 -46.72 20.79
N GLN A 201 7.75 -46.16 21.34
CA GLN A 201 8.47 -46.79 22.47
C GLN A 201 7.64 -46.81 23.76
N LEU A 202 6.78 -45.80 23.97
CA LEU A 202 5.84 -45.79 25.09
C LEU A 202 4.73 -46.84 24.92
N ASP A 203 4.21 -47.01 23.71
CA ASP A 203 3.14 -47.97 23.41
C ASP A 203 3.61 -49.43 23.45
N THR A 204 4.88 -49.69 23.15
CA THR A 204 5.47 -51.05 23.11
C THR A 204 6.02 -51.56 24.46
N VAL A 205 5.87 -50.78 25.53
CA VAL A 205 6.29 -51.09 26.92
C VAL A 205 7.70 -51.71 26.99
N GLY A 206 8.73 -50.88 26.76
CA GLY A 206 10.10 -51.20 27.17
C GLY A 206 10.82 -52.25 26.31
N ALA A 207 10.51 -52.33 25.02
CA ALA A 207 11.18 -53.21 24.07
C ALA A 207 12.67 -52.83 23.85
N MET A 208 13.02 -51.55 24.00
CA MET A 208 14.38 -51.03 23.84
C MET A 208 14.94 -50.50 25.17
N GLY A 209 16.25 -50.68 25.36
CA GLY A 209 16.96 -50.09 26.47
C GLY A 209 17.07 -48.56 26.32
N VAL A 210 17.15 -47.82 27.42
CA VAL A 210 17.29 -46.35 27.39
C VAL A 210 18.50 -45.90 26.55
N GLY A 211 19.58 -46.68 26.53
CA GLY A 211 20.75 -46.42 25.69
C GLY A 211 20.43 -46.45 24.19
N GLU A 212 19.70 -47.46 23.72
CA GLU A 212 19.33 -47.62 22.31
C GLU A 212 18.34 -46.53 21.85
N VAL A 213 17.46 -46.09 22.75
CA VAL A 213 16.55 -44.96 22.53
C VAL A 213 17.36 -43.67 22.32
N LEU A 214 18.36 -43.41 23.15
CA LEU A 214 19.22 -42.23 23.04
C LEU A 214 20.07 -42.25 21.77
N GLU A 215 20.63 -43.40 21.39
CA GLU A 215 21.38 -43.56 20.13
C GLU A 215 20.50 -43.27 18.91
N THR A 216 19.25 -43.73 18.92
CA THR A 216 18.31 -43.49 17.82
C THR A 216 17.94 -42.00 17.73
N ILE A 217 17.65 -41.35 18.87
CA ILE A 217 17.38 -39.91 18.90
C ILE A 217 18.59 -39.11 18.41
N GLN A 218 19.80 -39.48 18.83
CA GLN A 218 21.04 -38.87 18.36
C GLN A 218 21.17 -39.04 16.83
N SER A 219 20.92 -40.24 16.30
CA SER A 219 20.95 -40.48 14.86
C SER A 219 20.01 -39.55 14.09
N ILE A 220 18.76 -39.38 14.55
CA ILE A 220 17.79 -38.46 13.94
C ILE A 220 18.27 -37.01 14.01
N MET A 221 18.82 -36.58 15.15
CA MET A 221 19.31 -35.21 15.34
C MET A 221 20.50 -34.88 14.44
N TYR A 222 21.42 -35.81 14.23
CA TYR A 222 22.64 -35.58 13.45
C TYR A 222 22.56 -36.00 11.98
N LYS A 223 21.44 -36.60 11.53
CA LYS A 223 21.22 -36.89 10.12
C LYS A 223 21.29 -35.61 9.27
N THR A 224 22.21 -35.54 8.30
CA THR A 224 22.36 -34.39 7.39
C THR A 224 21.65 -34.65 6.06
N GLU A 225 20.97 -33.65 5.51
CA GLU A 225 20.46 -33.67 4.13
C GLU A 225 21.22 -32.66 3.25
N GLU A 226 21.28 -32.92 1.94
CA GLU A 226 22.07 -32.16 0.96
C GLU A 226 21.63 -30.69 0.92
N GLY A 227 22.49 -29.78 1.40
CA GLY A 227 22.21 -28.34 1.55
C GLY A 227 22.03 -27.85 3.00
N PHE A 228 22.15 -28.74 4.00
CA PHE A 228 22.17 -28.41 5.42
C PHE A 228 23.54 -28.74 6.02
N GLU A 229 24.48 -27.81 5.95
CA GLU A 229 25.72 -27.91 6.71
C GLU A 229 25.52 -27.29 8.09
N ILE A 230 25.78 -28.10 9.11
CA ILE A 230 26.11 -27.62 10.45
C ILE A 230 27.49 -26.94 10.27
N PRO A 231 27.66 -25.64 10.59
CA PRO A 231 28.99 -25.06 10.62
C PRO A 231 29.89 -25.94 11.48
N GLU A 232 30.97 -26.48 10.90
CA GLU A 232 31.95 -27.26 11.65
C GLU A 232 32.35 -26.47 12.90
N ASP A 233 32.32 -27.16 14.03
CA ASP A 233 32.37 -26.61 15.38
C ASP A 233 33.41 -25.48 15.55
N GLY A 234 32.90 -24.28 15.83
CA GLY A 234 33.53 -23.19 16.60
C GLY A 234 35.03 -22.93 16.46
N GLU A 235 35.45 -22.16 15.46
CA GLU A 235 36.54 -21.16 15.57
C GLU A 235 36.36 -19.99 14.59
N GLY A 236 36.27 -18.75 15.11
CA GLY A 236 36.42 -17.47 14.38
C GLY A 236 35.19 -17.02 13.56
N VAL A 237 34.60 -15.84 13.72
CA VAL A 237 35.11 -14.54 14.17
C VAL A 237 33.94 -13.82 14.87
N VAL A 238 34.13 -13.48 16.15
CA VAL A 238 33.37 -12.40 16.78
C VAL A 238 33.83 -11.11 16.11
N ASP A 239 33.05 -10.60 15.15
CA ASP A 239 33.15 -9.19 14.75
C ASP A 239 32.51 -8.36 15.86
N GLU A 240 33.30 -8.11 16.91
CA GLU A 240 33.13 -6.95 17.76
C GLU A 240 33.53 -5.71 16.95
N GLU A 241 32.65 -5.21 16.08
CA GLU A 241 32.73 -3.79 15.73
C GLU A 241 32.08 -2.98 16.85
N GLU A 242 32.92 -2.64 17.84
CA GLU A 242 32.73 -1.50 18.72
C GLU A 242 32.38 -0.26 17.88
N THR A 243 31.12 0.17 17.93
CA THR A 243 30.75 1.52 17.51
C THR A 243 30.94 2.44 18.72
N PHE A 244 32.02 3.23 18.72
CA PHE A 244 32.18 4.41 19.58
C PHE A 244 31.89 5.70 18.80
#